data_AF-A0A067G5H4-F1
#
_entry.id   AF-A0A067G5H4-F1
#
_cell.length_a   1.000
_cell.length_b   1.000
_cell.length_c   1.000
_cell.angle_alpha   90.00
_cell.angle_beta   90.00
_cell.angle_gamma   90.00
#
_symmetry.space_group_name_H-M   'P 1'
#
loop_
_entity.id
_entity.type
_entity.pdbx_description
1 polymer ?
#
loop_
_entity_poly.entity_id
_entity_poly.type
_entity_poly.pdbx_seq_one_letter_code
_entity_poly.pdbx_strand_id
1 'polypeptide(L)' 'VDSFVKIFPKVAHGWSVRYNVEDESAVKAAEEAHQNLLEWLAKHVK' A
#
# COMPACT_ATOMS: atom_id res chain seq x y z
N VAL A 1 7.90 -17.72 -3.53
CA VAL A 1 7.21 -16.48 -3.95
C VAL A 1 8.32 -15.57 -4.40
N ASP A 2 8.53 -15.49 -5.70
CA ASP A 2 9.72 -14.79 -6.22
C ASP A 2 9.47 -13.28 -6.28
N SER A 3 8.20 -12.88 -6.43
CA SER A 3 7.75 -11.50 -6.35
C SER A 3 6.26 -11.40 -6.00
N PHE A 4 5.84 -10.31 -5.37
CA PHE A 4 4.44 -9.94 -5.15
C PHE A 4 4.21 -8.51 -5.65
N VAL A 5 3.23 -8.32 -6.53
CA VAL A 5 2.88 -7.02 -7.10
C VAL A 5 1.37 -6.83 -7.02
N LYS A 6 0.94 -5.67 -6.52
CA LYS A 6 -0.46 -5.26 -6.44
C LYS A 6 -0.60 -3.85 -7.03
N ILE A 7 -1.54 -3.70 -7.97
CA ILE A 7 -1.80 -2.43 -8.65
C ILE A 7 -3.05 -1.80 -8.05
N PHE A 8 -2.92 -0.56 -7.61
CA PHE A 8 -4.02 0.27 -7.11
C PHE A 8 -4.41 1.26 -8.21
N PRO A 9 -5.57 1.10 -8.87
CA PRO A 9 -6.01 2.04 -9.89
C PRO A 9 -6.52 3.35 -9.26
N LYS A 10 -6.49 4.44 -10.04
CA LYS A 10 -7.08 5.75 -9.68
C LYS A 10 -6.48 6.44 -8.44
N VAL A 11 -5.22 6.13 -8.13
CA VAL A 11 -4.44 6.80 -7.07
C VAL A 11 -3.47 7.82 -7.67
N ALA A 12 -3.20 8.90 -6.94
CA ALA A 12 -2.22 9.91 -7.34
C ALA A 12 -0.78 9.40 -7.19
N HIS A 13 0.21 9.99 -7.87
CA HIS A 13 1.61 9.61 -7.64
C HIS A 13 2.04 9.87 -6.19
N GLY A 14 2.78 8.94 -5.58
CA GLY A 14 3.24 9.05 -4.19
C GLY A 14 2.16 8.79 -3.12
N TRP A 15 0.98 8.29 -3.53
CA TRP A 15 -0.17 8.04 -2.65
C TRP A 15 0.10 7.14 -1.43
N SER A 16 1.13 6.29 -1.44
CA SER A 16 1.45 5.47 -0.26
C SER A 16 2.16 6.24 0.85
N VAL A 17 2.84 7.34 0.53
CA VAL A 17 3.73 8.06 1.47
C VAL A 17 3.46 9.57 1.58
N ARG A 18 2.74 10.15 0.62
CA ARG A 18 2.47 11.59 0.50
C ARG A 18 1.00 11.86 0.18
N TYR A 19 0.10 11.09 0.78
CA TYR A 19 -1.35 11.29 0.61
C TYR A 19 -1.87 12.42 1.50
N ASN A 20 -2.95 13.05 1.07
CA ASN A 20 -3.74 13.94 1.93
C ASN A 20 -4.52 13.08 2.93
N VAL A 21 -4.33 13.31 4.23
CA VAL A 21 -5.05 12.59 5.28
C VAL A 21 -6.54 12.90 5.33
N GLU A 22 -6.97 14.01 4.72
CA GLU A 22 -8.38 14.36 4.57
C GLU A 22 -9.04 13.69 3.35
N ASP A 23 -8.26 13.09 2.45
CA ASP A 23 -8.77 12.29 1.34
C ASP A 23 -8.93 10.83 1.77
N GLU A 24 -10.15 10.46 2.16
CA GLU A 24 -10.49 9.12 2.62
C GLU A 24 -10.11 8.02 1.61
N SER A 25 -10.18 8.31 0.31
CA SER A 25 -9.83 7.33 -0.73
C SER A 25 -8.33 7.06 -0.77
N ALA A 26 -7.53 8.11 -0.64
CA ALA A 26 -6.08 8.01 -0.57
C ALA A 26 -5.62 7.32 0.73
N VAL A 27 -6.24 7.66 1.86
CA VAL A 27 -5.97 7.03 3.17
C VAL A 27 -6.22 5.52 3.10
N LYS A 28 -7.40 5.08 2.63
CA LYS A 28 -7.74 3.65 2.54
C LYS A 28 -6.79 2.88 1.65
N ALA A 29 -6.45 3.45 0.48
CA ALA A 29 -5.48 2.83 -0.40
C ALA A 29 -4.12 2.66 0.31
N ALA A 30 -3.60 3.74 0.92
CA ALA A 30 -2.31 3.74 1.61
C ALA A 30 -2.24 2.73 2.76
N GLU A 31 -3.28 2.68 3.60
CA GLU A 31 -3.38 1.70 4.69
C GLU A 31 -3.38 0.26 4.17
N GLU A 32 -4.17 -0.01 3.13
CA GLU A 32 -4.20 -1.33 2.50
C GLU A 32 -2.81 -1.70 1.97
N ALA A 33 -2.12 -0.79 1.28
CA ALA A 33 -0.78 -1.03 0.74
C ALA A 33 0.24 -1.34 1.84
N HIS A 34 0.21 -0.60 2.95
CA HIS A 34 1.09 -0.83 4.09
C HIS A 34 0.79 -2.18 4.76
N GLN A 35 -0.49 -2.54 4.91
CA GLN A 35 -0.86 -3.83 5.47
C GLN A 35 -0.38 -4.99 4.58
N ASN A 36 -0.57 -4.89 3.26
CA ASN A 36 -0.07 -5.90 2.32
C ASN A 36 1.46 -6.04 2.40
N LEU A 37 2.19 -4.93 2.57
CA LEU A 37 3.64 -4.94 2.76
C LEU A 37 4.03 -5.66 4.06
N LEU A 38 3.40 -5.32 5.19
CA LEU A 38 3.70 -5.91 6.49
C LEU A 38 3.42 -7.41 6.52
N GLU A 39 2.28 -7.85 5.97
CA GLU A 39 1.94 -9.26 5.87
C GLU A 39 2.94 -10.03 5.00
N TRP A 40 3.36 -9.44 3.88
CA TRP A 40 4.35 -10.05 3.03
C TRP A 40 5.70 -10.19 3.74
N LEU A 41 6.16 -9.13 4.40
CA LEU A 41 7.39 -9.14 5.18
C LEU A 41 7.32 -10.18 6.30
N ALA A 42 6.27 -10.16 7.14
CA ALA A 42 6.10 -11.12 8.23
C ALA A 42 6.10 -12.59 7.77
N LYS A 43 5.60 -12.85 6.56
CA LYS A 43 5.53 -14.20 5.98
C LYS A 43 6.84 -14.65 5.33
N HIS A 44 7.56 -13.74 4.68
CA HIS A 44 8.65 -14.10 3.77
C HIS A 44 10.03 -13.60 4.21
N VAL A 45 10.10 -12.62 5.10
CA VAL A 45 11.33 -12.03 5.62
C VAL A 45 11.35 -12.24 7.13
N LYS A 46 12.24 -13.12 7.59
CA LYS A 46 12.49 -13.37 9.02
C LYS A 46 13.74 -12.65 9.48
#